data_AF-A0A4V1Q762-F1
#
_entry.id   AF-A0A4V1Q762-F1
#
_cell.length_a   1.000
_cell.length_b   1.000
_cell.length_c   1.000
_cell.angle_alpha   90.00
_cell.angle_beta   90.00
_cell.angle_gamma   90.00
#
_symmetry.space_group_name_H-M   'P 1'
#
loop_
_entity.id
_entity.type
_entity.pdbx_description
1 polymer ?
#
loop_
_entity_poly.entity_id
_entity_poly.type
_entity_poly.pdbx_seq_one_letter_code
_entity_poly.pdbx_strand_id
1 'polypeptide(L)'
;MMPAASPAAATTLHTILDRLSDAERPFFLLGEDASPVNAEAIMDGDGVEELGATLDAVIGVLASRLGRGERRLWALAVDSLTNRLLWLGAATGQLGRAQAMAVDLVAALDRPGVPAPRFTTLRDLPEGVRDVWVRRGSCCLVSRVPGHGSCADCPRQTPAEREARLRERALTGGDH
;
A
#
# COMPACT_ATOMS: atom_id res chain seq x y z
N MET A 1 18.58 -5.52 21.90
CA MET A 1 19.14 -4.18 21.63
C MET A 1 19.00 -3.96 20.14
N MET A 2 17.89 -3.35 19.71
CA MET A 2 17.62 -3.15 18.28
C MET A 2 18.62 -2.12 17.70
N PRO A 3 19.07 -2.27 16.45
CA PRO A 3 19.99 -1.32 15.85
C PRO A 3 19.30 0.04 15.70
N ALA A 4 20.00 1.11 16.07
CA ALA A 4 19.55 2.47 15.81
C ALA A 4 19.37 2.67 14.30
N ALA A 5 18.25 3.31 13.91
CA ALA A 5 17.98 3.63 12.51
C ALA A 5 19.15 4.43 11.90
N SER A 6 19.55 4.05 10.69
CA SER A 6 20.61 4.75 9.95
C SER A 6 20.24 6.22 9.72
N PRO A 7 21.19 7.18 9.74
CA PRO A 7 20.93 8.60 9.48
C PRO A 7 20.20 8.87 8.15
N ALA A 8 20.42 8.00 7.15
CA ALA A 8 19.74 8.07 5.86
C ALA A 8 18.24 7.71 5.96
N ALA A 9 17.88 6.74 6.81
CA ALA A 9 16.50 6.35 7.06
C ALA A 9 15.72 7.44 7.81
N ALA A 10 16.36 8.09 8.80
CA ALA A 10 15.77 9.21 9.53
C ALA A 10 15.53 10.43 8.61
N THR A 11 16.47 10.74 7.73
CA THR A 11 16.34 11.83 6.74
C THR A 11 15.23 11.57 5.73
N THR A 12 15.11 10.31 5.27
CA THR A 12 14.05 9.87 4.35
C THR A 12 12.68 9.97 5.02
N LEU A 13 12.56 9.55 6.29
CA LEU A 13 11.31 9.69 7.05
C LEU A 13 10.89 11.15 7.17
N HIS A 14 11.77 12.05 7.60
CA HIS A 14 11.41 13.47 7.74
C HIS A 14 10.96 14.08 6.42
N THR A 15 11.64 13.74 5.32
CA THR A 15 11.24 14.16 3.98
C THR A 15 9.84 13.65 3.60
N ILE A 16 9.50 12.42 3.97
CA ILE A 16 8.17 11.85 3.74
C ILE A 16 7.12 12.55 4.61
N LEU A 17 7.38 12.71 5.91
CA LEU A 17 6.46 13.33 6.87
C LEU A 17 6.18 14.81 6.56
N ASP A 18 7.16 15.54 6.03
CA ASP A 18 7.02 16.93 5.61
C ASP A 18 6.18 17.08 4.34
N ARG A 19 5.99 16.00 3.58
CA ARG A 19 5.11 15.95 2.40
C ARG A 19 3.72 15.39 2.69
N LEU A 20 3.47 14.92 3.93
CA LEU A 20 2.14 14.51 4.37
C LEU A 20 1.32 15.73 4.79
N SER A 21 0.05 15.75 4.38
CA SER A 21 -0.93 16.64 4.97
C SER A 21 -1.20 16.28 6.44
N ASP A 22 -1.70 17.22 7.24
CA ASP A 22 -2.04 16.99 8.66
C ASP A 22 -3.04 15.83 8.86
N ALA A 23 -3.85 15.52 7.84
CA ALA A 23 -4.79 14.40 7.84
C ALA A 23 -4.12 13.04 7.62
N GLU A 24 -2.94 12.99 7.02
CA GLU A 24 -2.20 11.75 6.69
C GLU A 24 -1.16 11.38 7.75
N ARG A 25 -0.69 12.36 8.52
CA ARG A 25 0.23 12.15 9.64
C ARG A 25 -0.25 11.09 10.65
N PRO A 26 -1.54 10.99 11.03
CA PRO A 26 -2.03 9.97 11.96
C PRO A 26 -1.90 8.53 11.49
N PHE A 27 -1.92 8.28 10.18
CA PHE A 27 -1.68 6.93 9.64
C PHE A 27 -0.21 6.50 9.78
N PHE A 28 0.68 7.46 10.07
CA PHE A 28 2.11 7.29 10.30
C PHE A 28 2.52 7.70 11.72
N LEU A 29 1.56 7.99 12.61
CA LEU A 29 1.82 8.15 14.05
C LEU A 29 2.08 6.76 14.65
N LEU A 30 3.28 6.32 14.37
CA LEU A 30 4.03 5.36 15.15
C LEU A 30 4.06 5.87 16.61
N GLY A 31 3.79 5.00 17.58
CA GLY A 31 3.92 5.35 19.01
C GLY A 31 5.33 5.90 19.31
N GLU A 32 5.52 6.55 20.46
CA GLU A 32 6.81 7.19 20.80
C GLU A 32 8.01 6.23 20.75
N ASP A 33 7.77 4.91 20.87
CA ASP A 33 8.76 3.84 20.75
C ASP A 33 8.91 3.23 19.34
N ALA A 34 8.07 3.63 18.39
CA ALA A 34 8.02 3.00 17.08
C ALA A 34 9.02 3.69 16.14
N SER A 35 10.10 2.95 15.85
CA SER A 35 11.11 3.36 14.89
C SER A 35 10.50 3.41 13.48
N PRO A 36 10.83 4.41 12.66
CA PRO A 36 10.50 4.38 11.24
C PRO A 36 11.12 3.14 10.60
N VAL A 37 10.30 2.13 10.34
CA VAL A 37 10.72 1.00 9.53
C VAL A 37 10.62 1.48 8.08
N ASN A 38 11.74 1.91 7.49
CA ASN A 38 11.80 2.05 6.05
C ASN A 38 11.66 0.63 5.45
N ALA A 39 10.99 0.52 4.30
CA ALA A 39 10.82 -0.78 3.64
C ALA A 39 12.17 -1.47 3.35
N GLU A 40 13.25 -0.69 3.26
CA GLU A 40 14.63 -1.19 3.19
C GLU A 40 15.05 -1.94 4.47
N ALA A 41 14.73 -1.45 5.68
CA ALA A 41 14.98 -2.19 6.94
C ALA A 41 14.12 -3.46 7.11
N ILE A 42 12.95 -3.54 6.49
CA ILE A 42 12.17 -4.81 6.43
C ILE A 42 12.96 -5.85 5.62
N MET A 43 13.59 -5.41 4.52
CA MET A 43 14.30 -6.26 3.58
C MET A 43 15.76 -6.54 3.99
N ASP A 44 16.37 -5.68 4.81
CA ASP A 44 17.75 -5.79 5.31
C ASP A 44 17.85 -6.65 6.60
N GLY A 45 16.75 -7.28 7.05
CA GLY A 45 16.66 -8.12 8.26
C GLY A 45 15.55 -9.19 8.21
N ASP A 46 15.16 -9.71 9.38
CA ASP A 46 14.08 -10.70 9.61
C ASP A 46 12.64 -10.12 9.53
N GLY A 47 12.51 -8.83 9.22
CA GLY A 47 11.24 -8.10 9.25
C GLY A 47 10.17 -8.61 8.28
N VAL A 48 10.56 -9.27 7.18
CA VAL A 48 9.59 -9.90 6.26
C VAL A 48 8.83 -11.03 6.95
N GLU A 49 9.51 -11.86 7.74
CA GLU A 49 8.87 -12.97 8.43
C GLU A 49 8.00 -12.47 9.59
N GLU A 50 8.46 -11.46 10.33
CA GLU A 50 7.66 -10.81 11.38
C GLU A 50 6.40 -10.16 10.81
N LEU A 51 6.51 -9.50 9.65
CA LEU A 51 5.38 -8.93 8.93
C LEU A 51 4.42 -10.04 8.48
N GLY A 52 4.94 -11.13 7.91
CA GLY A 52 4.17 -12.29 7.50
C GLY A 52 3.38 -12.89 8.66
N ALA A 53 4.05 -13.18 9.78
CA ALA A 53 3.44 -13.71 10.99
C ALA A 53 2.39 -12.77 11.59
N THR A 54 2.65 -11.45 11.60
CA THR A 54 1.69 -10.44 12.06
C THR A 54 0.44 -10.42 11.19
N LEU A 55 0.62 -10.45 9.86
CA LEU A 55 -0.49 -10.48 8.91
C LEU A 55 -1.29 -11.78 9.04
N ASP A 56 -0.64 -12.94 9.19
CA ASP A 56 -1.29 -14.22 9.44
C ASP A 56 -2.18 -14.16 10.69
N ALA A 57 -1.65 -13.64 11.81
CA ALA A 57 -2.39 -13.52 13.07
C ALA A 57 -3.64 -12.63 12.92
N VAL A 58 -3.49 -11.45 12.33
CA VAL A 58 -4.61 -10.52 12.11
C VAL A 58 -5.62 -11.09 11.13
N ILE A 59 -5.15 -11.68 10.02
CA ILE A 59 -6.01 -12.26 8.99
C ILE A 59 -6.81 -13.44 9.56
N GLY A 60 -6.19 -14.32 10.35
CA GLY A 60 -6.88 -15.44 10.99
C GLY A 60 -7.99 -14.98 11.94
N VAL A 61 -7.71 -13.96 12.77
CA VAL A 61 -8.73 -13.35 13.64
C VAL A 61 -9.87 -12.77 12.80
N LEU A 62 -9.56 -11.99 11.77
CA LEU A 62 -10.58 -11.38 10.90
C LEU A 62 -11.39 -12.43 10.12
N ALA A 63 -10.75 -13.49 9.64
CA ALA A 63 -11.42 -14.57 8.91
C ALA A 63 -12.48 -15.25 9.80
N SER A 64 -12.10 -15.58 11.04
CA SER A 64 -12.99 -16.22 12.02
C SER A 64 -14.18 -15.35 12.43
N ARG A 65 -13.99 -14.02 12.50
CA ARG A 65 -15.04 -13.07 12.93
C ARG A 65 -15.94 -12.61 11.80
N LEU A 66 -15.38 -12.42 10.60
CA LEU A 66 -16.08 -11.83 9.46
C LEU A 66 -16.65 -12.87 8.50
N GLY A 67 -16.33 -14.16 8.67
CA GLY A 67 -16.74 -15.23 7.76
C GLY A 67 -16.17 -15.04 6.35
N ARG A 68 -15.02 -14.36 6.22
CA ARG A 68 -14.33 -14.17 4.95
C ARG A 68 -13.15 -15.12 4.86
N GLY A 69 -12.94 -15.74 3.69
CA GLY A 69 -11.78 -16.58 3.47
C GLY A 69 -10.47 -15.79 3.53
N GLU A 70 -9.45 -16.38 4.17
CA GLU A 70 -8.12 -15.78 4.39
C GLU A 70 -7.50 -15.28 3.09
N ARG A 71 -7.63 -16.03 1.98
CA ARG A 71 -7.15 -15.60 0.65
C ARG A 71 -7.67 -14.21 0.24
N ARG A 72 -8.91 -13.86 0.57
CA ARG A 72 -9.48 -12.53 0.25
C ARG A 72 -8.89 -11.44 1.14
N LEU A 73 -8.60 -11.76 2.40
CA LEU A 73 -7.98 -10.83 3.35
C LEU A 73 -6.50 -10.62 3.02
N TRP A 74 -5.81 -11.67 2.59
CA TRP A 74 -4.48 -11.58 2.02
C TRP A 74 -4.42 -10.72 0.76
N ALA A 75 -5.38 -10.86 -0.15
CA ALA A 75 -5.50 -9.95 -1.30
C ALA A 75 -5.68 -8.48 -0.87
N LEU A 76 -6.36 -8.23 0.24
CA LEU A 76 -6.52 -6.87 0.79
C LEU A 76 -5.23 -6.34 1.40
N ALA A 77 -4.48 -7.19 2.13
CA ALA A 77 -3.18 -6.84 2.68
C ALA A 77 -2.19 -6.50 1.55
N VAL A 78 -2.09 -7.36 0.52
CA VAL A 78 -1.24 -7.12 -0.66
C VAL A 78 -1.63 -5.84 -1.38
N ASP A 79 -2.92 -5.62 -1.66
CA ASP A 79 -3.38 -4.38 -2.31
C ASP A 79 -2.99 -3.14 -1.48
N SER A 80 -3.08 -3.21 -0.16
CA SER A 80 -2.80 -2.09 0.76
C SER A 80 -1.29 -1.79 0.85
N LEU A 81 -0.46 -2.84 1.01
CA LEU A 81 1.00 -2.72 1.00
C LEU A 81 1.49 -2.15 -0.32
N THR A 82 1.01 -2.71 -1.44
CA THR A 82 1.35 -2.24 -2.79
C THR A 82 0.95 -0.77 -2.97
N ASN A 83 -0.24 -0.38 -2.52
CA ASN A 83 -0.70 0.99 -2.64
C ASN A 83 0.21 1.96 -1.87
N ARG A 84 0.61 1.58 -0.66
CA ARG A 84 1.49 2.43 0.15
C ARG A 84 2.89 2.55 -0.43
N LEU A 85 3.43 1.47 -0.99
CA LEU A 85 4.72 1.51 -1.68
C LEU A 85 4.67 2.42 -2.92
N LEU A 86 3.62 2.31 -3.75
CA LEU A 86 3.47 3.20 -4.92
C LEU A 86 3.28 4.66 -4.51
N TRP A 87 2.56 4.93 -3.43
CA TRP A 87 2.43 6.27 -2.89
C TRP A 87 3.81 6.83 -2.49
N LEU A 88 4.62 6.04 -1.77
CA LEU A 88 5.98 6.42 -1.40
C LEU A 88 6.87 6.64 -2.63
N GLY A 89 6.76 5.75 -3.62
CA GLY A 89 7.46 5.87 -4.90
C GLY A 89 7.09 7.17 -5.63
N ALA A 90 5.82 7.55 -5.63
CA ALA A 90 5.39 8.81 -6.23
C ALA A 90 5.94 10.02 -5.47
N ALA A 91 5.85 10.03 -4.13
CA ALA A 91 6.34 11.12 -3.28
C ALA A 91 7.87 11.35 -3.39
N THR A 92 8.61 10.31 -3.77
CA THR A 92 10.08 10.32 -3.88
C THR A 92 10.61 10.29 -5.31
N GLY A 93 9.74 10.26 -6.33
CA GLY A 93 10.15 10.14 -7.73
C GLY A 93 10.74 8.77 -8.12
N GLN A 94 10.49 7.72 -7.31
CA GLN A 94 11.07 6.38 -7.45
C GLN A 94 9.99 5.31 -7.72
N LEU A 95 9.01 5.61 -8.58
CA LEU A 95 7.85 4.75 -8.81
C LEU A 95 8.21 3.34 -9.32
N GLY A 96 9.18 3.24 -10.24
CA GLY A 96 9.66 1.95 -10.74
C GLY A 96 10.31 1.08 -9.65
N ARG A 97 11.10 1.70 -8.76
CA ARG A 97 11.69 1.00 -7.59
C ARG A 97 10.58 0.53 -6.64
N ALA A 98 9.57 1.36 -6.39
CA ALA A 98 8.44 0.98 -5.55
C ALA A 98 7.63 -0.20 -6.11
N GLN A 99 7.45 -0.29 -7.44
CA GLN A 99 6.82 -1.45 -8.08
C GLN A 99 7.61 -2.73 -7.85
N ALA A 100 8.93 -2.69 -8.12
CA ALA A 100 9.81 -3.84 -7.92
C ALA A 100 9.78 -4.29 -6.44
N MET A 101 9.94 -3.35 -5.52
CA MET A 101 9.92 -3.64 -4.09
C MET A 101 8.58 -4.23 -3.62
N ALA A 102 7.45 -3.84 -4.19
CA ALA A 102 6.16 -4.47 -3.87
C ALA A 102 6.11 -5.93 -4.32
N VAL A 103 6.65 -6.24 -5.49
CA VAL A 103 6.76 -7.62 -6.01
C VAL A 103 7.69 -8.45 -5.12
N ASP A 104 8.87 -7.91 -4.81
CA ASP A 104 9.88 -8.60 -4.01
C ASP A 104 9.39 -8.85 -2.58
N LEU A 105 8.76 -7.85 -1.95
CA LEU A 105 8.18 -7.99 -0.60
C LEU A 105 7.13 -9.11 -0.56
N VAL A 106 6.18 -9.12 -1.49
CA VAL A 106 5.11 -10.13 -1.48
C VAL A 106 5.64 -11.52 -1.82
N ALA A 107 6.64 -11.62 -2.69
CA ALA A 107 7.33 -12.88 -2.94
C ALA A 107 8.06 -13.38 -1.69
N ALA A 108 8.73 -12.48 -0.96
CA ALA A 108 9.49 -12.81 0.25
C ALA A 108 8.60 -13.24 1.43
N LEU A 109 7.33 -12.83 1.48
CA LEU A 109 6.37 -13.33 2.48
C LEU A 109 6.15 -14.85 2.39
N ASP A 110 6.33 -15.44 1.20
CA ASP A 110 6.24 -16.88 0.92
C ASP A 110 5.02 -17.59 1.57
N ARG A 111 3.84 -16.98 1.43
CA ARG A 111 2.59 -17.52 2.01
C ARG A 111 1.71 -18.20 0.95
N PRO A 112 1.22 -19.44 1.19
CA PRO A 112 0.38 -20.15 0.24
C PRO A 112 -0.89 -19.39 -0.13
N GLY A 113 -1.13 -19.26 -1.45
CA GLY A 113 -2.37 -18.68 -1.96
C GLY A 113 -2.47 -17.15 -1.84
N VAL A 114 -1.41 -16.47 -1.39
CA VAL A 114 -1.30 -15.00 -1.46
C VAL A 114 -1.14 -14.57 -2.92
N PRO A 115 -1.96 -13.63 -3.43
CA PRO A 115 -1.83 -13.17 -4.81
C PRO A 115 -0.66 -12.20 -4.97
N ALA A 116 -0.01 -12.23 -6.14
CA ALA A 116 0.98 -11.23 -6.48
C ALA A 116 0.37 -9.82 -6.60
N PRO A 117 1.13 -8.74 -6.33
CA PRO A 117 0.75 -7.37 -6.66
C PRO A 117 0.37 -7.24 -8.13
N ARG A 118 -0.59 -6.37 -8.41
CA ARG A 118 -1.00 -6.07 -9.78
C ARG A 118 -1.05 -4.56 -9.96
N PHE A 119 -0.64 -4.13 -11.15
CA PHE A 119 -0.52 -2.72 -11.49
C PHE A 119 -1.38 -2.39 -12.70
N THR A 120 -1.74 -1.13 -12.82
CA THR A 120 -2.30 -0.55 -14.03
C THR A 120 -1.54 0.74 -14.32
N THR A 121 -1.18 0.95 -15.58
CA THR A 121 -0.50 2.16 -16.04
C THR A 121 -1.47 2.96 -16.90
N LEU A 122 -1.69 4.21 -16.52
CA LEU A 122 -2.46 5.17 -17.31
C LEU A 122 -1.55 5.80 -18.35
N ARG A 123 -1.92 5.68 -19.63
CA ARG A 123 -1.22 6.35 -20.72
C ARG A 123 -1.79 7.76 -20.94
N ASP A 124 -1.00 8.59 -21.63
CA ASP A 124 -1.40 9.92 -22.10
C ASP A 124 -1.72 10.91 -20.97
N LEU A 125 -0.98 10.82 -19.87
CA LEU A 125 -1.03 11.79 -18.77
C LEU A 125 0.02 12.90 -18.97
N PRO A 126 -0.21 14.11 -18.40
CA PRO A 126 0.80 15.17 -18.39
C PRO A 126 2.09 14.72 -17.70
N GLU A 127 3.21 15.32 -18.10
CA GLU A 127 4.50 15.08 -17.46
C GLU A 127 4.43 15.42 -15.96
N GLY A 128 5.06 14.58 -15.13
CA GLY A 128 5.06 14.72 -13.68
C GLY A 128 3.81 14.19 -12.97
N VAL A 129 2.78 13.72 -13.70
CA VAL A 129 1.61 13.08 -13.11
C VAL A 129 1.87 11.58 -12.90
N ARG A 130 1.53 11.07 -11.71
CA ARG A 130 1.62 9.64 -11.40
C ARG A 130 0.73 8.81 -12.34
N ASP A 131 1.35 7.87 -13.03
CA ASP A 131 0.72 7.01 -14.03
C ASP A 131 0.50 5.56 -13.59
N VAL A 132 1.28 5.07 -12.61
CA VAL A 132 1.13 3.70 -12.07
C VAL A 132 0.25 3.65 -10.82
N TRP A 133 -0.75 2.78 -10.87
CA TRP A 133 -1.72 2.54 -9.80
C TRP A 133 -1.86 1.05 -9.48
N VAL A 134 -2.34 0.73 -8.27
CA VAL A 134 -2.67 -0.65 -7.92
C VAL A 134 -3.90 -1.11 -8.69
N ARG A 135 -3.82 -2.29 -9.31
CA ARG A 135 -4.97 -2.97 -9.89
C ARG A 135 -5.58 -3.94 -8.87
N ARG A 136 -6.37 -3.38 -7.97
CA ARG A 136 -6.89 -4.09 -6.79
C ARG A 136 -7.55 -5.43 -7.10
N GLY A 137 -7.13 -6.47 -6.38
CA GLY A 137 -7.76 -7.80 -6.38
C GLY A 137 -8.79 -8.00 -5.29
N SER A 138 -8.76 -7.13 -4.27
CA SER A 138 -9.65 -7.14 -3.13
C SER A 138 -10.71 -6.05 -3.20
N CYS A 139 -11.89 -6.33 -2.65
CA CYS A 139 -12.86 -5.28 -2.37
C CYS A 139 -12.92 -5.05 -0.85
N CYS A 140 -12.48 -3.88 -0.39
CA CYS A 140 -12.59 -3.46 1.01
C CYS A 140 -14.05 -3.27 1.46
N LEU A 141 -15.00 -3.16 0.53
CA LEU A 141 -16.41 -2.86 0.76
C LEU A 141 -16.69 -1.48 1.39
N VAL A 142 -15.76 -0.52 1.27
CA VAL A 142 -16.00 0.86 1.75
C VAL A 142 -17.30 1.46 1.19
N SER A 143 -17.66 1.12 -0.04
CA SER A 143 -18.92 1.50 -0.69
C SER A 143 -20.19 0.97 -0.01
N ARG A 144 -20.08 0.08 0.98
CA ARG A 144 -21.22 -0.38 1.80
C ARG A 144 -21.37 0.43 3.09
N VAL A 145 -20.39 1.28 3.42
CA VAL A 145 -20.48 2.21 4.53
C VAL A 145 -21.41 3.35 4.11
N PRO A 146 -22.43 3.70 4.91
CA PRO A 146 -23.32 4.81 4.59
C PRO A 146 -22.55 6.11 4.30
N GLY A 147 -22.92 6.77 3.21
CA GLY A 147 -22.26 8.01 2.78
C GLY A 147 -20.90 7.83 2.10
N HIS A 148 -20.49 6.60 1.77
CA HIS A 148 -19.22 6.35 1.09
C HIS A 148 -19.41 5.72 -0.29
N GLY A 149 -18.71 6.27 -1.30
CA GLY A 149 -18.69 5.74 -2.66
C GLY A 149 -17.70 4.59 -2.86
N SER A 150 -17.64 4.06 -4.08
CA SER A 150 -16.52 3.20 -4.49
C SER A 150 -15.23 4.00 -4.61
N CYS A 151 -14.12 3.41 -4.16
CA CYS A 151 -12.78 3.92 -4.46
C CYS A 151 -12.49 3.89 -5.97
N ALA A 152 -11.57 4.73 -6.44
CA ALA A 152 -11.24 4.87 -7.86
C ALA A 152 -10.79 3.54 -8.49
N ASP A 153 -10.03 2.73 -7.76
CA ASP A 153 -9.48 1.44 -8.18
C ASP A 153 -10.36 0.22 -7.85
N CYS A 154 -11.62 0.43 -7.41
CA CYS A 154 -12.48 -0.64 -6.91
C CYS A 154 -12.66 -1.78 -7.95
N PRO A 155 -12.43 -3.06 -7.59
CA PRO A 155 -12.59 -4.18 -8.52
C PRO A 155 -14.04 -4.46 -8.93
N ARG A 156 -15.02 -3.86 -8.23
CA ARG A 156 -16.45 -4.00 -8.55
C ARG A 156 -16.93 -3.05 -9.66
N GLN A 157 -16.10 -2.10 -10.07
CA GLN A 157 -16.38 -1.21 -11.21
C GLN A 157 -16.00 -1.91 -12.51
N THR A 158 -16.66 -1.54 -13.61
CA THR A 158 -16.21 -1.98 -14.94
C THR A 158 -14.78 -1.48 -15.22
N PRO A 159 -14.02 -2.13 -16.12
CA PRO A 159 -12.68 -1.66 -16.49
C PRO A 159 -12.67 -0.20 -16.97
N ALA A 160 -13.65 0.20 -17.78
CA ALA A 160 -13.74 1.57 -18.32
C ALA A 160 -14.01 2.62 -17.23
N GLU A 161 -14.96 2.37 -16.32
CA GLU A 161 -15.24 3.28 -15.20
C GLU A 161 -14.05 3.42 -14.26
N ARG A 162 -13.34 2.32 -13.99
CA ARG A 162 -12.15 2.32 -13.15
C ARG A 162 -11.04 3.16 -13.76
N GLU A 163 -10.79 3.01 -15.07
CA GLU A 163 -9.79 3.78 -15.79
C GLU A 163 -10.13 5.27 -15.80
N ALA A 164 -11.39 5.64 -16.07
CA ALA A 164 -11.85 7.02 -16.06
C ALA A 164 -11.65 7.68 -14.67
N ARG A 165 -12.03 6.99 -13.59
CA ARG A 165 -11.88 7.47 -12.22
C ARG A 165 -10.43 7.54 -11.76
N LEU A 166 -9.58 6.60 -12.21
CA LEU A 166 -8.15 6.67 -11.95
C LEU A 166 -7.51 7.86 -12.67
N ARG A 167 -7.91 8.16 -13.91
CA ARG A 167 -7.47 9.38 -14.61
C ARG A 167 -7.92 10.64 -13.89
N GLU A 168 -9.18 10.72 -13.50
CA GLU A 168 -9.71 11.84 -12.71
C GLU A 168 -8.89 12.04 -11.43
N ARG A 169 -8.63 10.96 -10.69
CA ARG A 169 -7.80 10.98 -9.49
C ARG A 169 -6.37 11.46 -9.76
N ALA A 170 -5.75 10.98 -10.83
CA ALA A 170 -4.39 11.37 -11.22
C ALA A 170 -4.30 12.87 -11.54
N LEU A 171 -5.31 13.42 -12.22
CA LEU A 171 -5.33 14.83 -12.64
C LEU A 171 -5.71 15.79 -11.52
N THR A 172 -6.50 15.35 -10.54
CA THR A 172 -6.96 16.19 -9.42
C THR A 172 -5.99 16.19 -8.23
N GLY A 173 -4.95 15.37 -8.25
CA GLY A 173 -4.02 15.22 -7.13
C GLY A 173 -4.67 14.60 -5.88
N GLY A 174 -5.85 13.98 -6.03
CA GLY A 174 -6.60 13.42 -4.92
C GLY A 174 -5.95 12.15 -4.39
N ASP A 175 -5.16 12.29 -3.32
CA ASP A 175 -4.74 11.16 -2.50
C ASP A 175 -5.81 10.87 -1.44
N HIS A 176 -6.51 9.75 -1.64
CA HIS A 176 -7.35 9.09 -0.62
C HIS A 176 -6.89 7.64 -0.46
#